data_AF-A0A968FX48-F1
#
_entry.id   AF-A0A968FX48-F1
#
_cell.length_a   1.000
_cell.length_b   1.000
_cell.length_c   1.000
_cell.angle_alpha   90.00
_cell.angle_beta   90.00
_cell.angle_gamma   90.00
#
_symmetry.space_group_name_H-M   'P 1'
#
loop_
_entity.id
_entity.type
_entity.pdbx_description
1 polymer ?
#
loop_
_entity_poly.entity_id
_entity_poly.type
_entity_poly.pdbx_seq_one_letter_code
_entity_poly.pdbx_strand_id
1 'polypeptide(L)' 'MGYRNPVPTVDLIIEVERGTIILIERRNEPLGWALPGGYVDYGESLE' A
#
# COMPACT_ATOMS: atom_id res chain seq x y z
N MET A 1 0.08 -9.26 29.30
CA MET A 1 1.15 -8.66 28.48
C MET A 1 0.64 -8.62 27.06
N GLY A 2 0.45 -7.44 26.46
CA GLY A 2 -0.04 -7.32 25.08
C GLY A 2 1.13 -7.34 24.11
N TYR A 3 1.02 -8.10 23.03
CA TYR A 3 1.97 -8.01 21.91
C TYR A 3 1.74 -6.69 21.17
N ARG A 4 2.83 -6.00 20.80
CA ARG A 4 2.80 -4.80 19.96
C ARG A 4 3.31 -5.16 18.58
N ASN A 5 2.43 -5.74 17.77
CA ASN A 5 2.78 -6.12 16.41
C ASN A 5 2.43 -4.95 15.47
N PRO A 6 3.27 -4.68 14.46
CA PRO A 6 2.90 -3.76 13.40
C PRO A 6 1.72 -4.32 12.60
N VAL A 7 0.89 -3.45 12.04
CA VAL A 7 -0.15 -3.84 11.10
C VAL A 7 0.50 -4.05 9.73
N PRO A 8 0.34 -5.22 9.08
CA PRO A 8 0.92 -5.45 7.75
C PRO A 8 0.31 -4.52 6.71
N THR A 9 1.16 -4.04 5.79
CA THR A 9 0.77 -3.23 4.64
C THR A 9 1.37 -3.79 3.36
N VAL A 10 0.72 -3.51 2.24
CA VAL A 10 1.22 -3.82 0.90
C VAL A 10 1.19 -2.55 0.04
N ASP A 11 2.16 -2.43 -0.85
CA ASP A 11 2.25 -1.40 -1.87
C ASP A 11 2.53 -2.06 -3.22
N LEU A 12 1.96 -1.53 -4.29
CA LEU A 12 2.03 -2.09 -5.63
C LEU A 12 2.76 -1.15 -6.58
N ILE A 13 3.66 -1.71 -7.40
CA ILE A 13 4.18 -1.03 -8.58
C ILE A 13 3.41 -1.59 -9.78
N ILE A 14 2.48 -0.79 -10.30
CA ILE A 14 1.64 -1.18 -11.44
C ILE A 14 2.20 -0.50 -12.69
N GLU A 15 2.80 -1.30 -13.56
CA GLU A 15 3.27 -0.87 -14.89
C GLU A 15 2.17 -1.17 -15.94
N VAL A 16 1.61 -0.13 -16.55
CA VAL A 16 0.54 -0.27 -17.56
C VAL A 16 1.08 -0.37 -18.99
N GLU A 17 2.20 0.30 -19.22
CA GLU A 17 2.98 0.30 -20.46
C GLU A 17 4.44 0.44 -20.07
N ARG A 18 5.36 0.12 -20.98
CA ARG A 18 6.79 0.13 -20.68
C ARG A 18 7.25 1.49 -20.16
N GLY A 19 7.66 1.55 -18.89
CA GLY A 19 8.12 2.76 -18.22
C GLY A 19 7.00 3.65 -17.64
N THR A 20 5.74 3.24 -17.72
CA THR A 20 4.59 4.01 -17.20
C THR A 20 4.06 3.38 -15.92
N ILE A 21 4.30 4.06 -14.79
CA ILE A 21 3.91 3.59 -13.45
C ILE A 21 2.71 4.38 -12.92
N ILE A 22 1.74 3.67 -12.33
CA ILE A 22 0.59 4.28 -11.65
C ILE A 22 0.98 4.81 -10.27
N LEU A 23 0.55 6.03 -9.98
CA LEU A 23 0.61 6.67 -8.67
C LEU A 23 -0.78 7.16 -8.26
N ILE A 24 -1.00 7.32 -6.96
CA ILE A 24 -2.21 7.93 -6.39
C ILE A 24 -1.87 9.22 -5.64
N GLU A 25 -2.77 10.20 -5.68
CA GLU A 25 -2.73 11.31 -4.71
C GLU A 25 -3.43 10.88 -3.43
N ARG A 26 -2.69 10.91 -2.32
CA ARG A 26 -3.22 10.54 -1.01
C ARG A 26 -4.24 11.57 -0.54
N ARG A 27 -5.45 11.10 -0.23
CA ARG A 27 -6.48 11.92 0.43
C ARG A 27 -6.19 12.16 1.92
N ASN A 28 -5.52 11.21 2.58
CA ASN A 28 -5.24 11.25 4.02
C ASN A 28 -3.76 11.60 4.26
N GLU A 29 -3.47 12.29 5.36
CA GLU A 29 -2.09 12.66 5.70
C GLU A 29 -1.16 11.43 5.86
N PRO A 30 0.14 11.57 5.56
CA PRO A 30 0.76 12.71 4.86
C PRO A 30 0.26 12.80 3.40
N LEU A 31 -0.01 14.03 2.92
CA LEU A 31 -0.50 14.27 1.56
C LEU A 31 0.65 14.17 0.53
N GLY A 32 0.29 13.84 -0.71
CA GLY A 32 1.22 13.77 -1.83
C GLY A 32 1.02 12.53 -2.69
N TRP A 33 1.88 12.39 -3.70
CA TRP A 33 1.92 11.22 -4.57
C TRP A 33 2.52 10.01 -3.84
N ALA A 34 1.89 8.85 -4.01
CA ALA A 34 2.35 7.59 -3.43
C ALA A 34 2.07 6.41 -4.37
N LEU A 35 2.70 5.28 -4.08
CA LEU A 35 2.30 4.00 -4.65
C LEU A 35 0.89 3.65 -4.14
N PRO A 36 0.07 2.97 -4.96
CA PRO A 36 -1.14 2.33 -4.48
C PRO A 36 -0.80 1.30 -3.41
N GLY A 37 -1.47 1.38 -2.26
CA GLY A 37 -1.21 0.48 -1.14
C GLY A 37 -2.28 0.56 -0.06
N GLY A 38 -2.19 -0.35 0.91
CA GLY A 38 -3.20 -0.49 1.97
C GLY A 38 -2.77 -1.45 3.08
N TYR A 39 -3.64 -1.58 4.07
CA TYR A 39 -3.50 -2.60 5.12
C TYR A 39 -4.03 -3.94 4.64
N VAL A 40 -3.47 -5.02 5.18
CA VAL A 40 -3.90 -6.39 4.89
C VAL A 40 -4.96 -6.80 5.91
N ASP A 41 -6.07 -7.38 5.44
CA ASP A 41 -7.11 -7.88 6.33
C ASP A 41 -6.75 -9.25 6.90
N TYR A 42 -7.36 -9.59 8.05
CA TYR A 42 -7.06 -10.83 8.73
C TYR A 42 -7.47 -12.04 7.89
N GLY A 43 -6.51 -12.93 7.62
CA GLY A 43 -6.72 -14.15 6.85
C GLY A 43 -6.45 -14.00 5.35
N GLU A 44 -6.10 -12.80 4.87
CA GLU A 44 -5.67 -12.60 3.49
C GLU A 44 -4.20 -13.03 3.28
N SER A 45 -3.91 -13.53 2.07
CA SER A 45 -2.54 -13.69 1.58
C SER A 45 -1.98 -12.34 1.13
N LEU A 46 -0.66 -12.24 0.93
CA LEU A 46 0.00 -10.99 0.51
C LEU A 46 0.16 -10.90 -1.02
N GLU A 47 -0.07 -12.01 -1.72
CA GLU A 47 0.14 -12.25 -3.15
C GLU A 47 -1.08 -11.95 -4.03
#